data_AF-E6QUW3-F1
#
_entry.id   AF-E6QUW3-F1
#
_cell.length_a   1.000
_cell.length_b   1.000
_cell.length_c   1.000
_cell.angle_alpha   90.00
_cell.angle_beta   90.00
_cell.angle_gamma   90.00
#
_symmetry.space_group_name_H-M   'P 1'
#
loop_
_entity.id
_entity.type
_entity.pdbx_description
1 polymer ?
#
loop_
_entity_poly.entity_id
_entity_poly.type
_entity_poly.pdbx_seq_one_letter_code
_entity_poly.pdbx_strand_id
1 'polypeptide(L)'
;MRPLVNEVVDLLRQALQAKLAAYERVFGQQQAQLDADPDWQRLSDTQRAELASRHHLLALPNMELGTVEQLQDALNENDLDHWVAKTEALPSRFDAARHAAVQLLKPSAVSVTLPRRTLNNEAELGAWLAEVEQLLTQQLQRGPVTL
;
A
#
# COMPACT_ATOMS: atom_id res chain seq x y z
N MET A 1 40.06 -0.46 -22.98
CA MET A 1 38.58 -0.49 -23.17
C MET A 1 37.81 -1.23 -22.07
N ARG A 2 38.46 -2.03 -21.20
CA ARG A 2 37.79 -2.68 -20.05
C ARG A 2 37.38 -1.81 -18.84
N PRO A 3 38.02 -0.66 -18.51
CA PRO A 3 37.69 0.06 -17.27
C PRO A 3 36.31 0.72 -17.31
N LEU A 4 35.93 1.36 -18.44
CA LEU A 4 34.61 1.99 -18.61
C LEU A 4 33.44 1.01 -18.51
N VAL A 5 33.61 -0.21 -19.03
CA VAL A 5 32.57 -1.25 -18.95
C VAL A 5 32.34 -1.68 -17.51
N ASN A 6 33.43 -1.87 -16.74
CA ASN A 6 33.33 -2.23 -15.33
C ASN A 6 32.68 -1.10 -14.51
N GLU A 7 33.05 0.16 -14.77
CA GLU A 7 32.44 1.32 -14.10
C GLU A 7 30.94 1.41 -14.36
N VAL A 8 30.48 1.19 -15.60
CA VAL A 8 29.05 1.20 -15.94
C VAL A 8 28.30 0.06 -15.25
N VAL A 9 28.88 -1.15 -15.24
CA VAL A 9 28.30 -2.29 -14.52
C VAL A 9 28.15 -1.99 -13.03
N ASP A 10 29.17 -1.39 -12.41
CA ASP A 10 29.14 -1.07 -10.99
C ASP A 10 28.10 0.03 -10.68
N LEU A 11 27.99 1.04 -11.54
CA LEU A 11 26.94 2.08 -11.45
C LEU A 11 25.54 1.47 -11.55
N LEU A 12 25.32 0.58 -12.52
CA LEU A 12 24.03 -0.10 -12.69
C LEU A 12 23.70 -0.98 -11.48
N ARG A 13 24.69 -1.70 -10.92
CA ARG A 13 24.49 -2.50 -9.71
C ARG A 13 24.09 -1.62 -8.53
N GLN A 14 24.80 -0.51 -8.31
CA GLN A 14 24.48 0.43 -7.23
C GLN A 14 23.09 1.05 -7.41
N ALA A 15 22.75 1.45 -8.64
CA ALA A 15 21.43 2.01 -8.94
C ALA A 15 20.32 1.00 -8.65
N LEU A 16 20.46 -0.25 -9.11
CA LEU A 16 19.48 -1.30 -8.85
C LEU A 16 19.36 -1.59 -7.35
N GLN A 17 20.48 -1.76 -6.63
CA GLN A 17 20.48 -1.96 -5.18
C GLN A 17 19.76 -0.83 -4.43
N ALA A 18 19.96 0.42 -4.86
CA ALA A 18 19.26 1.57 -4.27
C ALA A 18 17.73 1.50 -4.51
N LYS A 19 17.28 1.05 -5.69
CA LYS A 19 15.85 0.86 -5.97
C LYS A 19 15.26 -0.29 -5.15
N LEU A 20 15.98 -1.41 -5.02
CA LEU A 20 15.57 -2.55 -4.20
C LEU A 20 15.44 -2.16 -2.72
N ALA A 21 16.41 -1.42 -2.17
CA ALA A 21 16.36 -0.93 -0.80
C ALA A 21 15.20 0.06 -0.57
N ALA A 22 14.89 0.90 -1.56
CA ALA A 22 13.74 1.79 -1.49
C ALA A 22 12.41 1.01 -1.47
N TYR A 23 12.29 -0.01 -2.32
CA TYR A 23 11.14 -0.92 -2.34
C TYR A 23 10.96 -1.62 -0.99
N GLU A 24 12.01 -2.24 -0.47
CA GLU A 24 12.00 -2.97 0.80
C GLU A 24 11.60 -2.06 1.97
N ARG A 25 12.14 -0.82 2.02
CA ARG A 25 11.78 0.16 3.04
C ARG A 25 10.30 0.52 2.98
N VAL A 26 9.76 0.83 1.80
CA VAL A 26 8.34 1.20 1.64
C VAL A 26 7.45 0.00 1.96
N PHE A 27 7.81 -1.19 1.49
CA PHE A 27 7.11 -2.42 1.79
C PHE A 27 7.06 -2.67 3.31
N GLY A 28 8.19 -2.62 4.00
CA GLY A 28 8.24 -2.80 5.46
C GLY A 28 7.42 -1.78 6.23
N GLN A 29 7.41 -0.52 5.80
CA GLN A 29 6.56 0.53 6.39
C GLN A 29 5.07 0.22 6.21
N GLN A 30 4.66 -0.15 5.00
CA GLN A 30 3.26 -0.47 4.71
C GLN A 30 2.80 -1.78 5.37
N GLN A 31 3.68 -2.78 5.43
CA GLN A 31 3.45 -4.04 6.10
C GLN A 31 3.25 -3.82 7.61
N ALA A 32 4.09 -3.01 8.25
CA ALA A 32 3.91 -2.66 9.66
C ALA A 32 2.58 -1.95 9.94
N GLN A 33 2.12 -1.08 9.02
CA GLN A 33 0.81 -0.44 9.13
C GLN A 33 -0.33 -1.45 8.96
N LEU A 34 -0.19 -2.38 8.01
CA LEU A 34 -1.18 -3.44 7.78
C LEU A 34 -1.28 -4.40 8.98
N ASP A 35 -0.14 -4.77 9.57
CA ASP A 35 -0.09 -5.66 10.73
C ASP A 35 -0.61 -4.99 12.00
N ALA A 36 -0.55 -3.66 12.08
CA ALA A 36 -1.14 -2.87 13.15
C ALA A 36 -2.65 -2.58 12.95
N ASP A 37 -3.21 -2.89 11.78
CA ASP A 37 -4.61 -2.61 11.46
C ASP A 37 -5.56 -3.57 12.24
N PRO A 38 -6.49 -3.06 13.06
CA PRO A 38 -7.36 -3.89 13.88
C PRO A 38 -8.32 -4.78 13.08
N ASP A 39 -8.78 -4.34 11.91
CA ASP A 39 -9.63 -5.16 11.06
C ASP A 39 -8.76 -6.22 10.36
N TRP A 40 -7.53 -5.90 9.93
CA TRP A 40 -6.60 -6.91 9.40
C TRP A 40 -6.26 -8.02 10.42
N GLN A 41 -6.02 -7.67 11.68
CA GLN A 41 -5.71 -8.65 12.74
C GLN A 41 -6.85 -9.62 13.07
N ARG A 42 -8.10 -9.27 12.71
CA ARG A 42 -9.27 -10.14 12.93
C ARG A 42 -9.47 -11.19 11.85
N LEU A 43 -8.74 -11.08 10.73
CA LEU A 43 -8.78 -12.06 9.65
C LEU A 43 -8.06 -13.35 10.05
N SER A 44 -8.56 -14.49 9.57
CA SER A 44 -7.82 -15.74 9.61
C SER A 44 -6.58 -15.69 8.70
N ASP A 45 -5.60 -16.57 8.94
CA ASP A 45 -4.38 -16.65 8.13
C ASP A 45 -4.68 -16.91 6.66
N THR A 46 -5.68 -17.74 6.38
CA THR A 46 -6.14 -18.02 5.00
C THR A 46 -6.67 -16.75 4.33
N GLN A 47 -7.51 -15.97 5.02
CA GLN A 47 -8.04 -14.72 4.47
C GLN A 47 -6.94 -13.68 4.25
N ARG A 48 -5.97 -13.57 5.17
CA ARG A 48 -4.81 -12.67 5.02
C ARG A 48 -3.96 -13.06 3.81
N ALA A 49 -3.68 -14.36 3.64
CA ALA A 49 -2.93 -14.87 2.50
C ALA A 49 -3.67 -14.62 1.16
N GLU A 50 -4.98 -14.84 1.12
CA GLU A 50 -5.81 -14.58 -0.07
C GLU A 50 -5.82 -13.09 -0.44
N LEU A 51 -6.01 -12.19 0.53
CA LEU A 51 -6.00 -10.75 0.28
C LEU A 51 -4.60 -10.25 -0.12
N ALA A 52 -3.54 -10.71 0.54
CA ALA A 52 -2.17 -10.36 0.19
C ALA A 52 -1.84 -10.79 -1.25
N SER A 53 -2.26 -12.00 -1.66
CA SER A 53 -2.13 -12.48 -3.03
C SER A 53 -2.94 -11.65 -4.02
N ARG A 54 -4.23 -11.42 -3.73
CA ARG A 54 -5.15 -10.66 -4.60
C ARG A 54 -4.69 -9.23 -4.86
N HIS A 55 -4.09 -8.58 -3.86
CA HIS A 55 -3.61 -7.19 -3.96
C HIS A 55 -2.11 -7.10 -4.29
N HIS A 56 -1.46 -8.22 -4.61
CA HIS A 56 -0.05 -8.28 -4.97
C HIS A 56 0.88 -7.64 -3.92
N LEU A 57 0.63 -7.95 -2.64
CA LEU A 57 1.47 -7.57 -1.51
C LEU A 57 2.66 -8.53 -1.43
N LEU A 58 3.60 -8.36 -2.36
CA LEU A 58 4.76 -9.24 -2.49
C LEU A 58 5.96 -8.61 -1.82
N ALA A 59 6.55 -9.32 -0.87
CA ALA A 59 7.87 -8.96 -0.38
C ALA A 59 8.89 -9.08 -1.51
N LEU A 60 10.02 -8.36 -1.37
CA LEU A 60 11.10 -8.45 -2.33
C LEU A 60 11.62 -9.89 -2.40
N PRO A 61 11.69 -10.53 -3.59
CA PRO A 61 12.34 -11.82 -3.72
C PRO A 61 13.85 -11.67 -3.48
N ASN A 62 14.48 -12.71 -2.96
CA ASN A 62 15.93 -12.72 -2.84
C ASN A 62 16.54 -12.70 -4.26
N MET A 63 17.27 -11.64 -4.58
CA MET A 63 17.85 -11.41 -5.90
C MET A 63 19.37 -11.46 -5.81
N GLU A 64 19.98 -12.39 -6.55
CA GLU A 64 21.43 -12.46 -6.67
C GLU A 64 21.91 -11.45 -7.71
N LEU A 65 22.86 -10.58 -7.35
CA LEU A 65 23.42 -9.54 -8.22
C LEU A 65 24.97 -9.58 -8.26
N GLY A 66 25.54 -10.75 -7.96
CA GLY A 66 26.97 -10.95 -7.77
C GLY A 66 27.76 -10.96 -9.07
N THR A 67 27.16 -11.38 -10.18
CA THR A 67 27.80 -11.39 -11.52
C THR A 67 27.17 -10.36 -12.47
N VAL A 68 27.82 -10.13 -13.61
CA VAL A 68 27.30 -9.24 -14.65
C VAL A 68 26.05 -9.83 -15.30
N GLU A 69 26.04 -11.13 -15.52
CA GLU A 69 24.92 -11.88 -16.09
C GLU A 69 23.71 -11.81 -15.17
N GLN A 70 23.91 -12.02 -13.87
CA GLN A 70 22.86 -11.87 -12.86
C GLN A 70 22.26 -10.46 -12.81
N LEU A 71 23.11 -9.43 -12.89
CA LEU A 71 22.67 -8.04 -12.97
C LEU A 71 21.87 -7.78 -14.25
N GLN A 72 22.33 -8.31 -15.39
CA GLN A 72 21.67 -8.15 -16.67
C GLN A 72 20.30 -8.84 -16.68
N ASP A 73 20.21 -10.07 -16.17
CA ASP A 73 18.96 -10.81 -16.06
C ASP A 73 17.96 -10.05 -15.16
N ALA A 74 18.41 -9.56 -14.00
CA ALA A 74 17.58 -8.76 -13.11
C ALA A 74 17.04 -7.48 -13.78
N LEU A 75 17.89 -6.76 -14.53
CA LEU A 75 17.49 -5.54 -15.24
C LEU A 75 16.61 -5.83 -16.47
N ASN A 76 16.76 -6.99 -17.11
CA ASN A 76 15.88 -7.43 -18.19
C ASN A 76 14.48 -7.80 -17.67
N GLU A 77 14.40 -8.41 -16.49
CA GLU A 77 13.14 -8.73 -15.84
C GLU A 77 12.42 -7.47 -15.33
N ASN A 78 13.16 -6.57 -14.69
CA ASN A 78 12.66 -5.30 -14.18
C ASN A 78 13.77 -4.25 -14.26
N ASP A 79 13.63 -3.32 -15.19
CA ASP A 79 14.51 -2.16 -15.26
C ASP A 79 14.32 -1.23 -14.05
N LEU A 80 15.16 -0.20 -13.97
CA LEU A 80 15.17 0.74 -12.85
C LEU A 80 13.85 1.52 -12.72
N ASP A 81 13.19 1.83 -13.83
CA ASP A 81 11.93 2.59 -13.84
C ASP A 81 10.76 1.70 -13.41
N HIS A 82 10.76 0.43 -13.81
CA HIS A 82 9.82 -0.56 -13.32
C HIS A 82 9.92 -0.75 -11.81
N TRP A 83 11.13 -0.73 -11.23
CA TRP A 83 11.29 -0.76 -9.77
C TRP A 83 10.76 0.50 -9.08
N VAL A 84 10.90 1.68 -9.70
CA VAL A 84 10.28 2.91 -9.20
C VAL A 84 8.76 2.78 -9.21
N ALA A 85 8.16 2.40 -10.34
CA ALA A 85 6.72 2.22 -10.48
C ALA A 85 6.16 1.17 -9.49
N LYS A 86 6.88 0.05 -9.31
CA LYS A 86 6.54 -0.97 -8.31
C LYS A 86 6.53 -0.41 -6.89
N THR A 87 7.50 0.42 -6.54
CA THR A 87 7.59 1.05 -5.22
C THR A 87 6.44 2.04 -5.00
N GLU A 88 6.15 2.89 -5.99
CA GLU A 88 5.09 3.89 -5.94
C GLU A 88 3.68 3.26 -5.88
N ALA A 89 3.52 2.05 -6.43
CA ALA A 89 2.26 1.31 -6.35
C ALA A 89 2.02 0.63 -5.00
N LEU A 90 3.02 0.50 -4.12
CA LEU A 90 2.84 -0.21 -2.85
C LEU A 90 1.77 0.43 -1.95
N PRO A 91 1.78 1.75 -1.67
CA PRO A 91 0.78 2.34 -0.76
C PRO A 91 -0.66 2.08 -1.20
N SER A 92 -0.98 2.28 -2.49
CA SER A 92 -2.33 2.06 -3.00
C SER A 92 -2.76 0.59 -2.97
N ARG A 93 -1.84 -0.35 -3.18
CA ARG A 93 -2.12 -1.78 -3.03
C ARG A 93 -2.40 -2.18 -1.59
N PHE A 94 -1.63 -1.65 -0.65
CA PHE A 94 -1.85 -1.87 0.79
C PHE A 94 -3.17 -1.25 1.27
N ASP A 95 -3.53 -0.06 0.78
CA ASP A 95 -4.84 0.55 1.05
C ASP A 95 -5.99 -0.30 0.52
N ALA A 96 -5.84 -0.85 -0.70
CA ALA A 96 -6.86 -1.73 -1.27
C ALA A 96 -7.03 -3.01 -0.43
N ALA A 97 -5.94 -3.58 0.10
CA ALA A 97 -6.01 -4.75 0.98
C ALA A 97 -6.66 -4.43 2.34
N ARG A 98 -6.34 -3.28 2.96
CA ARG A 98 -7.02 -2.79 4.17
C ARG A 98 -8.52 -2.65 3.94
N HIS A 99 -8.91 -2.02 2.84
CA HIS A 99 -10.32 -1.86 2.50
C HIS A 99 -11.02 -3.20 2.27
N ALA A 100 -10.38 -4.14 1.57
CA ALA A 100 -10.93 -5.47 1.35
C ALA A 100 -11.09 -6.26 2.67
N ALA A 101 -10.20 -6.08 3.63
CA ALA A 101 -10.34 -6.68 4.96
C ALA A 101 -11.58 -6.15 5.70
N VAL A 102 -11.83 -4.84 5.65
CA VAL A 102 -13.04 -4.22 6.22
C VAL A 102 -14.29 -4.82 5.57
N GLN A 103 -14.33 -4.89 4.24
CA GLN A 103 -15.48 -5.46 3.49
C GLN A 103 -15.72 -6.93 3.83
N LEU A 104 -14.64 -7.71 3.99
CA LEU A 104 -14.76 -9.14 4.30
C LEU A 104 -15.30 -9.39 5.72
N LEU A 105 -14.88 -8.58 6.69
CA LEU A 105 -15.31 -8.70 8.09
C LEU A 105 -16.69 -8.09 8.35
N LYS A 106 -17.02 -7.05 7.61
CA LYS A 106 -18.27 -6.31 7.76
C LYS A 106 -18.94 -6.21 6.39
N PRO A 107 -19.39 -7.33 5.80
CA PRO A 107 -20.03 -7.32 4.48
C PRO A 107 -21.35 -6.55 4.45
N SER A 108 -21.93 -6.27 5.62
CA SER A 108 -23.09 -5.40 5.80
C SER A 108 -22.73 -3.94 6.09
N ALA A 109 -21.45 -3.54 6.00
CA ALA A 109 -21.04 -2.18 6.28
C ALA A 109 -21.56 -1.22 5.22
N VAL A 110 -22.10 -0.08 5.66
CA VAL A 110 -22.62 0.95 4.78
C VAL A 110 -21.54 2.01 4.58
N SER A 111 -21.12 2.20 3.33
CA SER A 111 -20.21 3.29 2.96
C SER A 111 -20.96 4.62 3.03
N VAL A 112 -20.40 5.59 3.75
CA VAL A 112 -21.03 6.91 3.94
C VAL A 112 -20.05 7.99 3.52
N THR A 113 -20.42 8.80 2.53
CA THR A 113 -19.63 9.98 2.17
C THR A 113 -20.04 11.15 3.05
N LEU A 114 -19.07 11.71 3.78
CA LEU A 114 -19.31 12.90 4.59
C LEU A 114 -19.51 14.14 3.70
N PRO A 115 -20.48 15.02 4.03
CA PRO A 115 -20.73 16.25 3.28
C PRO A 115 -19.51 17.18 3.35
N ARG A 116 -18.94 17.54 2.19
CA ARG A 116 -17.78 18.43 2.09
C ARG A 116 -18.24 19.88 1.95
N ARG A 117 -17.78 20.79 2.81
CA ARG A 117 -18.04 22.24 2.70
C ARG A 117 -16.93 23.06 3.37
N THR A 118 -16.75 24.31 2.94
CA THR A 118 -15.88 25.28 3.60
C THR A 118 -16.58 25.84 4.84
N LEU A 119 -15.92 25.80 5.99
CA LEU A 119 -16.43 26.29 7.27
C LEU A 119 -15.73 27.61 7.62
N ASN A 120 -16.50 28.67 7.86
CA ASN A 120 -15.97 30.03 8.03
C ASN A 120 -15.97 30.50 9.51
N ASN A 121 -16.68 29.80 10.39
CA ASN A 121 -16.79 30.12 11.81
C ASN A 121 -17.18 28.87 12.63
N GLU A 122 -17.11 28.98 13.96
CA GLU A 122 -17.42 27.89 14.89
C GLU A 122 -18.90 27.46 14.85
N ALA A 123 -19.82 28.38 14.58
CA ALA A 123 -21.24 28.04 14.44
C ALA A 123 -21.49 27.13 13.23
N GLU A 124 -20.83 27.41 12.10
CA GLU A 124 -20.86 26.56 10.90
C GLU A 124 -20.23 25.19 11.17
N LEU A 125 -19.13 25.11 11.93
CA LEU A 125 -18.53 23.84 12.36
C LEU A 125 -19.50 23.02 13.22
N GLY A 126 -20.15 23.65 14.21
CA GLY A 126 -21.12 22.97 15.08
C GLY A 126 -22.32 22.43 14.30
N ALA A 127 -22.86 23.21 13.37
CA ALA A 127 -23.95 22.77 12.51
C ALA A 127 -23.54 21.59 11.62
N TRP A 128 -22.33 21.64 11.06
CA TRP A 128 -21.79 20.55 10.24
C TRP A 128 -21.56 19.26 11.04
N LEU A 129 -21.01 19.36 12.25
CA LEU A 129 -20.80 18.20 13.13
C LEU A 129 -22.13 17.54 13.51
N ALA A 130 -23.16 18.33 13.84
CA ALA A 130 -24.49 17.79 14.16
C ALA A 130 -25.12 17.06 12.97
N GLU A 131 -24.95 17.59 11.76
CA GLU A 131 -25.41 16.94 10.52
C GLU A 131 -24.67 15.62 10.27
N VAL A 132 -23.35 15.61 10.42
CA VAL A 132 -22.51 14.41 10.30
C VAL A 132 -22.91 13.37 11.35
N GLU A 133 -23.08 13.76 12.61
CA GLU A 133 -23.51 12.86 13.68
C GLU A 133 -24.87 12.21 13.38
N GLN A 134 -25.85 13.01 12.94
CA GLN A 134 -27.16 12.47 12.54
C GLN A 134 -27.06 11.50 11.36
N LEU A 135 -26.27 11.84 10.34
CA LEU A 135 -26.03 10.99 9.18
C LEU A 135 -25.41 9.66 9.62
N LEU A 136 -24.35 9.69 10.41
CA LEU A 136 -23.67 8.48 10.88
C LEU A 136 -24.57 7.63 11.77
N THR A 137 -25.32 8.25 12.68
CA THR A 137 -26.24 7.54 13.59
C THR A 137 -27.33 6.79 12.81
N GLN A 138 -27.90 7.41 11.76
CA GLN A 138 -28.90 6.74 10.92
C GLN A 138 -28.29 5.56 10.14
N GLN A 139 -27.07 5.71 9.61
CA GLN A 139 -26.43 4.65 8.85
C GLN A 139 -25.95 3.50 9.75
N LEU A 140 -25.55 3.80 10.99
CA LEU A 140 -25.21 2.80 12.01
C LEU A 140 -26.39 1.85 12.35
N GLN A 141 -27.64 2.29 12.17
CA GLN A 141 -28.81 1.43 12.34
C GLN A 141 -28.92 0.35 11.24
N ARG A 142 -28.28 0.58 10.09
CA ARG A 142 -28.31 -0.32 8.92
C ARG A 142 -27.11 -1.27 8.91
N GLY A 143 -26.04 -0.92 9.62
CA GLY A 143 -24.83 -1.72 9.77
C GLY A 143 -23.63 -0.87 10.19
N PRO A 144 -22.46 -1.48 10.38
CA PRO A 144 -21.21 -0.74 10.63
C PRO A 144 -20.96 0.30 9.53
N VAL A 145 -20.43 1.48 9.86
CA VAL A 145 -20.18 2.55 8.86
C VAL A 145 -18.71 2.60 8.47
N THR A 146 -18.43 2.83 7.19
CA THR A 146 -17.10 3.10 6.64
C THR A 146 -17.09 4.49 6.00
N LEU A 147 -16.06 5.30 6.27
CA LEU A 147 -15.92 6.72 5.86
C LEU A 147 -14.79 6.93 4.86
#